data_AF-M5B4S3-F1
#
_entry.id   AF-M5B4S3-F1
#
_cell.length_a   1.000
_cell.length_b   1.000
_cell.length_c   1.000
_cell.angle_alpha   90.00
_cell.angle_beta   90.00
_cell.angle_gamma   90.00
#
_symmetry.space_group_name_H-M   'P 1'
#
loop_
_entity.id
_entity.type
_entity.pdbx_description
1 polymer ?
#
loop_
_entity_poly.entity_id
_entity_poly.type
_entity_poly.pdbx_seq_one_letter_code
_entity_poly.pdbx_strand_id
1 'polypeptide(L)'
;VDIGGDDMRAFHTLVMVDPDAPSPSDPNLREYLHWLVTDIPATTGAQFGQEIVCYESPRPSMGIHRMVFVLFRQLGRQTVYASGWRQNFNTKDFAELYNLGSPVAAVYFNCQRESGFGGRRR
;
A
#
# COMPACT_ATOMS: atom_id res chain seq x y z
N VAL A 1 2.79 11.88 -1.36
CA VAL A 1 1.39 11.55 -1.01
C VAL A 1 1.03 12.44 0.15
N ASP A 2 0.13 13.38 -0.06
CA ASP A 2 -0.33 14.32 0.96
C ASP A 2 -1.68 13.85 1.52
N ILE A 3 -1.88 14.07 2.82
CA ILE A 3 -3.01 13.58 3.61
C ILE A 3 -3.70 14.80 4.24
N GLY A 4 -4.98 14.98 3.97
CA GLY A 4 -5.81 16.00 4.61
C GLY A 4 -6.21 15.65 6.05
N GLY A 5 -7.18 16.38 6.60
CA GLY A 5 -7.80 16.07 7.89
C GLY A 5 -8.01 17.29 8.77
N ASP A 6 -8.98 17.21 9.67
CA ASP A 6 -9.40 18.33 10.52
C ASP A 6 -8.78 18.28 11.94
N ASP A 7 -8.19 17.14 12.31
CA ASP A 7 -7.60 16.90 13.62
C ASP A 7 -6.07 16.77 13.52
N MET A 8 -5.36 17.83 13.90
CA MET A 8 -3.89 17.89 13.88
C MET A 8 -3.21 16.91 14.85
N ARG A 9 -3.97 16.27 15.75
CA ARG A 9 -3.44 15.24 16.67
C ARG A 9 -3.59 13.83 16.11
N ALA A 10 -4.28 13.66 14.98
CA ALA A 10 -4.45 12.38 14.35
C ALA A 10 -3.19 11.96 13.57
N PHE A 11 -2.89 10.66 13.63
CA PHE A 11 -1.82 10.03 12.87
C PHE A 11 -2.43 9.02 11.91
N HIS A 12 -1.76 8.82 10.77
CA HIS A 12 -2.23 7.94 9.72
C HIS A 12 -1.14 6.94 9.32
N THR A 13 -1.60 5.77 8.88
CA THR A 13 -0.78 4.76 8.24
C THR A 13 -1.17 4.64 6.77
N LEU A 14 -0.18 4.74 5.88
CA LEU A 14 -0.32 4.52 4.44
C LEU A 14 0.25 3.15 4.08
N VAL A 15 -0.56 2.35 3.40
CA VAL A 15 -0.22 1.03 2.87
C VAL A 15 -0.34 1.08 1.35
N MET A 16 0.69 0.62 0.62
CA MET A 16 0.63 0.39 -0.82
C MET A 16 0.80 -1.10 -1.11
N VAL A 17 -0.18 -1.71 -1.78
CA VAL A 17 -0.20 -3.15 -2.07
C VAL A 17 -0.57 -3.44 -3.52
N ASP A 18 -0.08 -4.59 -4.01
CA ASP A 18 -0.47 -5.22 -5.27
C ASP A 18 -1.24 -6.53 -4.98
N PRO A 19 -2.57 -6.57 -5.18
CA PRO A 19 -3.37 -7.77 -4.99
C PRO A 19 -3.28 -8.75 -6.17
N ASP A 20 -2.58 -8.37 -7.24
CA ASP A 20 -2.49 -9.11 -8.49
C ASP A 20 -1.11 -9.77 -8.67
N ALA A 21 -0.25 -9.80 -7.64
CA ALA A 21 1.08 -10.39 -7.73
C ALA A 21 1.04 -11.95 -7.73
N PRO A 22 1.83 -12.64 -8.58
CA PRO A 22 2.70 -12.11 -9.64
C PRO A 22 1.97 -11.81 -10.95
N SER A 23 0.73 -12.29 -11.12
CA SER A 23 -0.14 -11.92 -12.25
C SER A 23 -1.61 -11.91 -11.83
N PRO A 24 -2.47 -11.06 -12.43
CA PRO A 24 -3.90 -10.99 -12.07
C PRO A 24 -4.64 -12.32 -12.30
N SER A 25 -4.17 -13.15 -13.23
CA SER A 25 -4.75 -14.46 -13.55
C SER A 25 -4.35 -15.57 -12.58
N ASP A 26 -3.19 -15.45 -11.93
CA ASP A 26 -2.70 -16.37 -10.91
C ASP A 26 -2.00 -15.58 -9.79
N PRO A 27 -2.79 -14.95 -8.89
CA PRO A 27 -2.26 -14.02 -7.89
C PRO A 27 -1.86 -14.75 -6.59
N ASN A 28 -0.97 -15.74 -6.69
CA ASN A 28 -0.57 -16.59 -5.55
C ASN A 28 0.36 -15.90 -4.52
N LEU A 29 0.93 -14.74 -4.85
CA LEU A 29 1.73 -13.92 -3.93
C LEU A 29 0.95 -12.74 -3.34
N ARG A 30 -0.36 -12.66 -3.61
CA ARG A 30 -1.21 -11.57 -3.13
C ARG A 30 -1.33 -11.57 -1.59
N GLU A 31 -1.42 -10.41 -0.95
CA GLU A 31 -1.08 -9.08 -1.48
C GLU A 31 0.45 -8.88 -1.40
N TYR A 32 1.05 -8.17 -2.35
CA TYR A 32 2.46 -7.80 -2.29
C TYR A 32 2.61 -6.37 -1.76
N LEU A 33 3.28 -6.22 -0.62
CA LEU A 33 3.50 -4.93 0.03
C LEU A 33 4.60 -4.13 -0.68
N HIS A 34 4.21 -3.04 -1.33
CA HIS A 34 5.12 -2.11 -2.01
C HIS A 34 5.66 -1.03 -1.07
N TRP A 35 4.83 -0.50 -0.17
CA TRP A 35 5.20 0.62 0.70
C TRP A 35 4.39 0.61 1.98
N LEU A 36 5.04 0.88 3.11
CA LEU A 36 4.38 1.06 4.41
C LEU A 36 5.00 2.24 5.15
N VAL A 37 4.17 3.26 5.41
CA VAL A 37 4.56 4.44 6.17
C VAL A 37 3.56 4.65 7.31
N THR A 38 4.04 4.77 8.53
CA THR A 38 3.24 4.94 9.74
C THR A 38 3.44 6.32 10.33
N ASP A 39 2.68 6.66 11.37
CA ASP A 39 2.85 7.88 12.17
C ASP A 39 2.82 9.17 11.33
N ILE A 40 2.10 9.17 10.20
CA ILE A 40 1.99 10.36 9.35
C ILE A 40 1.07 11.37 10.02
N PRO A 41 1.54 12.57 10.39
CA PRO A 41 0.68 13.58 10.99
C PRO A 41 -0.42 14.01 10.02
N ALA A 42 -1.65 14.20 10.50
CA ALA A 42 -2.74 14.76 9.70
C ALA A 42 -2.32 16.10 9.07
N THR A 43 -2.90 16.44 7.92
CA THR A 43 -2.59 17.66 7.12
C THR A 43 -1.19 17.72 6.50
N THR A 44 -0.39 16.66 6.65
CA THR A 44 0.97 16.58 6.09
C THR A 44 1.05 15.53 4.97
N GLY A 45 2.19 14.86 4.80
CA GLY A 45 2.39 13.84 3.78
C GLY A 45 3.30 12.73 4.28
N ALA A 46 3.38 11.65 3.49
CA ALA A 46 4.15 10.45 3.85
C ALA A 46 5.62 10.73 4.20
N GLN A 47 6.21 11.81 3.67
CA GLN A 47 7.58 12.24 4.00
C GLN A 47 7.78 12.66 5.47
N PHE A 48 6.70 12.95 6.20
CA PHE A 48 6.72 13.30 7.63
C PHE A 48 6.37 12.12 8.55
N GLY A 49 6.03 10.97 7.98
CA GLY A 49 5.81 9.74 8.72
C GLY A 49 7.10 8.94 8.92
N GLN A 50 6.95 7.76 9.53
CA GLN A 50 8.00 6.78 9.67
C GLN A 50 7.87 5.73 8.57
N GLU A 51 8.85 5.68 7.66
CA GLU A 51 8.91 4.63 6.64
C GLU A 51 9.36 3.31 7.27
N ILE A 52 8.43 2.35 7.33
CA ILE A 52 8.64 1.03 7.95
C ILE A 52 9.06 0.01 6.91
N VAL A 53 8.43 0.07 5.73
CA VAL A 53 8.83 -0.72 4.56
C VAL A 53 9.07 0.25 3.42
N CYS A 54 10.32 0.34 2.96
CA CYS A 54 10.73 1.27 1.90
C CYS A 54 9.92 1.08 0.62
N TYR A 55 9.64 2.18 -0.08
CA TYR A 55 8.95 2.13 -1.36
C TYR A 55 9.70 1.25 -2.37
N GLU A 56 9.00 0.25 -2.90
CA GLU A 56 9.46 -0.57 -4.01
C GLU A 56 8.64 -0.26 -5.26
N SER A 57 9.29 0.24 -6.31
CA SER A 57 8.62 0.59 -7.57
C SER A 57 7.90 -0.61 -8.18
N PRO A 58 6.61 -0.50 -8.59
CA PRO A 58 5.90 -1.57 -9.29
C PRO A 58 6.62 -1.99 -10.57
N ARG A 59 6.90 -3.30 -10.69
CA ARG A 59 7.52 -3.90 -11.89
C ARG A 59 6.72 -5.11 -12.34
N PRO A 60 5.45 -4.91 -12.77
CA PRO A 60 4.58 -6.00 -13.18
C PRO A 60 5.21 -6.78 -14.34
N SER A 61 5.29 -8.10 -14.18
CA SER A 61 5.89 -8.99 -15.17
C SER A 61 4.87 -9.56 -16.15
N MET A 62 3.60 -9.72 -15.73
CA MET A 62 2.49 -10.32 -16.49
C MET A 62 1.12 -9.69 -16.16
N GLY A 63 0.42 -9.19 -17.18
CA GLY A 63 -0.91 -8.60 -17.05
C GLY A 63 -0.92 -7.16 -16.55
N ILE A 64 -2.13 -6.67 -16.24
CA ILE A 64 -2.38 -5.32 -15.72
C ILE A 64 -2.64 -5.45 -14.21
N HIS A 65 -1.76 -4.88 -13.40
CA HIS A 65 -1.83 -4.94 -11.95
C HIS A 65 -2.47 -3.68 -11.36
N ARG A 66 -3.19 -3.85 -10.26
CA ARG A 66 -3.77 -2.75 -9.48
C ARG A 66 -2.81 -2.38 -8.35
N MET A 67 -2.26 -1.19 -8.40
CA MET A 67 -1.50 -0.63 -7.29
C MET A 67 -2.45 0.13 -6.38
N VAL A 68 -2.74 -0.42 -5.20
CA VAL A 68 -3.73 0.12 -4.27
C VAL A 68 -3.03 0.83 -3.12
N PHE A 69 -3.37 2.09 -2.90
CA PHE A 69 -3.02 2.85 -1.70
C PHE A 69 -4.22 2.84 -0.76
N VAL A 70 -3.97 2.47 0.49
CA VAL A 70 -4.96 2.45 1.57
C VAL A 70 -4.45 3.30 2.71
N LEU A 71 -5.28 4.22 3.18
CA LEU A 71 -4.98 5.08 4.31
C LEU A 71 -5.84 4.70 5.51
N PHE A 72 -5.20 4.52 6.65
CA PHE A 72 -5.86 4.23 7.93
C PHE A 72 -5.59 5.33 8.95
N ARG A 73 -6.53 5.57 9.85
CA ARG A 73 -6.33 6.43 11.02
C ARG A 73 -5.82 5.58 12.18
N GLN A 74 -4.75 6.01 12.82
CA GLN A 74 -4.21 5.36 14.02
C GLN A 74 -4.91 5.85 15.29
N LEU A 75 -4.98 4.98 16.30
CA LEU A 75 -5.43 5.34 17.64
C LEU A 75 -4.37 6.13 18.44
N GLY A 76 -3.10 6.02 18.07
CA GLY A 76 -1.96 6.71 18.68
C GLY A 76 -0.68 6.54 17.87
N ARG A 77 0.41 7.20 18.30
CA ARG A 77 1.74 7.05 17.66
C ARG A 77 2.41 5.72 18.05
N GLN A 78 3.30 5.22 17.20
CA GLN A 78 4.16 4.06 17.46
C GLN A 78 3.39 2.78 17.77
N THR A 79 2.18 2.64 17.21
CA THR A 79 1.32 1.46 17.43
C THR A 79 1.45 0.41 16.35
N VAL A 80 2.18 0.68 15.27
CA VAL A 80 2.22 -0.15 14.05
C VAL A 80 3.66 -0.53 13.72
N TYR A 81 3.89 -1.81 13.41
CA TYR A 81 5.22 -2.37 13.11
C TYR A 81 5.25 -3.11 11.77
N ALA A 82 6.46 -3.37 11.25
CA ALA A 82 6.66 -4.04 9.97
C ALA A 82 6.29 -5.53 10.01
N SER A 83 5.74 -6.05 8.91
CA SER A 83 5.88 -7.47 8.59
C SER A 83 7.30 -7.76 8.09
N GLY A 84 7.84 -8.94 8.39
CA GLY A 84 9.17 -9.35 7.91
C GLY A 84 9.26 -9.66 6.42
N TRP A 85 8.11 -9.76 5.73
CA TRP A 85 8.00 -10.16 4.33
C TRP A 85 6.99 -9.28 3.59
N ARG A 86 7.19 -9.12 2.26
CA ARG A 86 6.32 -8.31 1.39
C ARG A 86 5.19 -9.13 0.76
N GLN A 87 5.50 -10.37 0.36
CA GLN A 87 4.54 -11.29 -0.24
C GLN A 87 3.55 -11.82 0.79
N ASN A 88 2.36 -12.19 0.32
CA ASN A 88 1.29 -12.73 1.16
C ASN A 88 0.92 -11.81 2.34
N PHE A 89 1.09 -10.50 2.14
CA PHE A 89 0.54 -9.50 3.03
C PHE A 89 -1.00 -9.54 2.96
N ASN A 90 -1.65 -9.21 4.07
CA ASN A 90 -3.10 -9.08 4.14
C ASN A 90 -3.44 -7.75 4.82
N THR A 91 -3.91 -6.79 4.03
CA THR A 91 -4.26 -5.46 4.53
C THR A 91 -5.37 -5.49 5.58
N LYS A 92 -6.31 -6.46 5.51
CA LYS A 92 -7.39 -6.59 6.49
C LYS A 92 -6.87 -7.11 7.83
N ASP A 93 -6.11 -8.20 7.81
CA ASP A 93 -5.54 -8.77 9.03
C ASP A 93 -4.59 -7.77 9.71
N PHE A 94 -3.84 -7.01 8.91
CA PHE A 94 -3.01 -5.91 9.39
C PHE A 94 -3.82 -4.82 10.09
N ALA A 95 -4.94 -4.39 9.50
CA ALA A 95 -5.81 -3.38 10.10
C ALA A 95 -6.44 -3.86 11.41
N GLU A 96 -6.85 -5.13 11.47
CA GLU A 96 -7.39 -5.74 12.69
C GLU A 96 -6.31 -5.87 13.79
N LEU A 97 -5.13 -6.39 13.44
CA LEU A 97 -4.02 -6.58 14.38
C LEU A 97 -3.61 -5.27 15.08
N TYR A 98 -3.60 -4.17 14.34
CA TYR A 98 -3.19 -2.86 14.84
C TYR A 98 -4.35 -1.94 15.22
N ASN A 99 -5.58 -2.45 15.28
CA ASN A 99 -6.79 -1.69 15.62
C ASN A 99 -6.96 -0.41 14.79
N LEU A 100 -6.63 -0.49 13.49
CA LEU A 100 -6.72 0.63 12.55
C LEU A 100 -8.16 0.89 12.07
N GLY A 101 -9.06 -0.07 12.28
CA GLY A 101 -10.45 0.01 11.84
C GLY A 101 -10.60 0.00 10.32
N SER A 102 -11.65 0.66 9.82
CA SER A 102 -11.87 0.77 8.37
C SER A 102 -10.96 1.82 7.72
N PRO A 103 -10.57 1.64 6.45
CA PRO A 103 -9.83 2.65 5.71
C PRO A 103 -10.56 4.00 5.70
N VAL A 104 -9.82 5.09 5.90
CA VAL A 104 -10.37 6.46 5.77
C VAL A 104 -10.33 6.96 4.33
N ALA A 105 -9.41 6.41 3.53
CA ALA A 105 -9.32 6.67 2.10
C ALA A 105 -8.67 5.47 1.39
N ALA A 106 -9.02 5.27 0.13
CA ALA A 106 -8.33 4.34 -0.76
C ALA A 106 -8.35 4.88 -2.19
N VAL A 107 -7.23 4.68 -2.90
CA VAL A 107 -7.11 5.01 -4.32
C VAL A 107 -6.28 3.93 -4.99
N TYR A 108 -6.54 3.63 -6.25
CA TYR A 108 -5.70 2.72 -7.01
C TYR A 108 -5.42 3.25 -8.40
N PHE A 109 -4.33 2.76 -8.99
CA PHE A 109 -4.05 2.93 -10.41
C PHE A 109 -3.69 1.58 -11.03
N ASN A 110 -3.85 1.46 -12.33
CA ASN A 110 -3.44 0.28 -13.08
C ASN A 110 -2.05 0.50 -13.69
N CYS A 111 -1.17 -0.49 -13.59
CA CYS A 111 0.09 -0.50 -14.33
C CYS A 111 0.33 -1.84 -15.01
N GLN A 112 1.14 -1.83 -16.06
CA GLN A 112 1.60 -3.03 -16.76
C GLN A 112 3.04 -2.81 -17.21
N ARG A 113 3.69 -3.89 -17.66
CA ARG A 113 5.03 -3.79 -18.27
C ARG A 113 5.00 -2.82 -19.45
N GLU A 114 6.00 -1.94 -19.54
CA GLU A 114 6.07 -0.89 -20.57
C GLU A 114 5.97 -1.43 -22.00
N SER A 115 6.61 -2.58 -22.28
CA SER A 115 6.54 -3.25 -23.58
C SER A 115 5.20 -3.93 -23.88
N GLY A 116 4.24 -3.90 -22.94
CA GLY A 116 2.97 -4.61 -23.03
C GLY A 116 3.12 -6.13 -23.07
N PHE A 117 1.98 -6.82 -23.16
CA PHE A 117 1.88 -8.27 -23.34
C PHE A 117 1.62 -8.69 -24.78
N GLY A 118 1.54 -7.72 -25.71
CA GLY A 118 1.39 -7.95 -27.13
C GLY A 118 2.68 -7.64 -27.86
N GLY A 119 3.51 -8.66 -28.10
CA GLY A 119 4.52 -8.57 -29.15
C GLY A 119 3.78 -8.27 -30.46
N ARG A 120 3.99 -7.08 -31.03
CA ARG A 120 3.54 -6.76 -32.38
C ARG A 120 4.24 -7.77 -33.30
N ARG A 121 3.52 -8.81 -33.73
CA ARG A 121 3.96 -9.67 -34.83
C ARG A 121 4.17 -8.72 -36.01
N ARG A 122 5.43 -8.43 -36.32
CA ARG A 122 5.81 -7.85 -37.61
C ARG A 122 5.67 -8.92 -38.68
#